data_AF-A0A0F9EGS2-F1
#
_entry.id   AF-A0A0F9EGS2-F1
#
_cell.length_a   1.000
_cell.length_b   1.000
_cell.length_c   1.000
_cell.angle_alpha   90.00
_cell.angle_beta   90.00
_cell.angle_gamma   90.00
#
_symmetry.space_group_name_H-M   'P 1'
#
loop_
_entity.id
_entity.type
_entity.pdbx_description
1 polymer ?
#
loop_
_entity_poly.entity_id
_entity_poly.type
_entity_poly.pdbx_seq_one_letter_code
_entity_poly.pdbx_strand_id
1 'polypeptide(L)'
;MKLSEILNSIKKSTKSVKVTKRPFKVWRPNLWIPEPMDSPVIVYILSDKNFEISAKRRGFKKRIGAFAVWGKDSEGNSVSRIYMRYHKLHLFSHEIRHLQKGHFHD
;
A
#
# COMPACT_ATOMS: atom_id res chain seq x y z
N MET A 1 -63.21 21.65 -5.18
CA MET A 1 -61.77 21.78 -5.51
C MET A 1 -61.60 21.39 -6.98
N LYS A 2 -61.18 22.31 -7.85
CA LYS A 2 -61.22 22.10 -9.31
C LYS A 2 -59.99 21.31 -9.77
N LEU A 3 -60.17 20.36 -10.70
CA LEU A 3 -59.09 19.56 -11.32
C LEU A 3 -57.93 20.40 -11.86
N SER A 4 -58.22 21.63 -12.30
CA SER A 4 -57.24 22.62 -12.77
C SER A 4 -56.27 23.10 -11.67
N GLU A 5 -56.69 23.12 -10.41
CA GLU A 5 -55.86 23.55 -9.27
C GLU A 5 -54.84 22.45 -8.89
N ILE A 6 -55.24 21.18 -9.00
CA ILE A 6 -54.37 20.01 -8.74
C ILE A 6 -53.27 19.93 -9.81
N LEU A 7 -53.64 20.09 -11.09
CA LEU A 7 -52.67 20.05 -12.20
C LEU A 7 -51.64 21.19 -12.13
N ASN A 8 -52.06 22.38 -11.69
CA ASN A 8 -51.15 23.52 -11.51
C ASN A 8 -50.21 23.35 -10.31
N SER A 9 -50.64 22.63 -9.26
CA SER A 9 -49.78 22.26 -8.12
C SER A 9 -48.69 21.26 -8.53
N ILE A 10 -49.04 20.25 -9.33
CA ILE A 10 -48.09 19.24 -9.83
C ILE A 10 -47.04 19.89 -10.74
N LYS A 11 -47.44 20.79 -11.65
CA LYS A 11 -46.50 21.53 -12.51
C LYS A 11 -45.48 22.38 -11.74
N LYS A 12 -45.85 22.94 -10.58
CA LYS A 12 -44.94 23.73 -9.74
C LYS A 12 -43.95 22.86 -8.94
N SER A 13 -44.28 21.58 -8.72
CA SER A 13 -43.47 20.66 -7.90
C SER A 13 -42.36 19.93 -8.67
N THR A 14 -42.37 19.93 -10.00
CA THR A 14 -41.29 19.33 -10.79
C THR A 14 -40.17 20.34 -11.02
N LYS A 15 -39.43 20.68 -9.96
CA LYS A 15 -38.07 21.21 -10.14
C LYS A 15 -37.29 20.17 -10.93
N SER A 16 -36.76 20.54 -12.09
CA SER A 16 -35.90 19.67 -12.88
C SER A 16 -34.66 19.33 -12.06
N VAL A 17 -34.64 18.14 -11.50
CA VAL A 17 -33.43 17.59 -10.88
C VAL A 17 -32.48 17.32 -12.04
N LYS A 18 -31.53 18.24 -12.28
CA LYS A 18 -30.39 17.97 -13.15
C LYS A 18 -29.61 16.82 -12.51
N VAL A 19 -29.88 15.60 -12.94
CA VAL A 19 -29.04 14.44 -12.64
C VAL A 19 -27.71 14.69 -13.33
N THR A 20 -26.77 15.29 -12.59
CA THR A 20 -25.39 15.32 -13.02
C THR A 20 -24.92 13.87 -13.01
N LYS A 21 -24.86 13.25 -14.20
CA LYS A 21 -24.14 11.99 -14.41
C LYS A 21 -22.67 12.27 -14.14
N ARG A 22 -22.28 12.32 -12.86
CA ARG A 22 -20.87 12.22 -12.50
C ARG A 22 -20.43 10.88 -13.08
N PRO A 23 -19.42 10.83 -13.95
CA PRO A 23 -18.91 9.54 -14.40
C PRO A 23 -18.53 8.76 -13.15
N PHE A 24 -19.12 7.58 -12.96
CA PHE A 24 -18.65 6.65 -11.96
C PHE A 24 -17.21 6.35 -12.34
N LYS A 25 -16.28 7.00 -11.64
CA LYS A 25 -14.86 6.68 -11.76
C LYS A 25 -14.76 5.27 -11.17
N VAL A 26 -14.75 4.26 -12.04
CA VAL A 26 -14.56 2.87 -11.64
C VAL A 26 -13.28 2.86 -10.82
N TRP A 27 -13.42 2.63 -9.52
CA TRP A 27 -12.27 2.47 -8.64
C TRP A 27 -11.62 1.16 -9.07
N ARG A 28 -10.63 1.26 -9.96
CA ARG A 28 -9.70 0.18 -10.20
C ARG A 28 -8.69 0.29 -9.07
N PRO A 29 -8.72 -0.58 -8.05
CA PRO A 29 -7.57 -0.63 -7.16
C PRO A 29 -6.38 -0.97 -8.06
N ASN A 30 -5.42 -0.05 -8.17
CA ASN A 30 -4.10 -0.41 -8.63
C ASN A 30 -3.49 -1.29 -7.52
N LEU A 31 -3.94 -2.54 -7.46
CA LEU A 31 -3.35 -3.58 -6.65
C LEU A 31 -1.91 -3.72 -7.13
N TRP A 32 -0.97 -3.58 -6.22
CA TRP A 32 0.42 -3.83 -6.54
C TRP A 32 0.59 -5.32 -6.88
N ILE A 33 1.24 -5.57 -8.01
CA ILE A 33 1.59 -6.91 -8.48
C ILE A 33 3.11 -7.02 -8.31
N PRO A 34 3.61 -8.08 -7.63
CA PRO A 34 5.03 -8.27 -7.48
C PRO A 34 5.69 -8.54 -8.84
N GLU A 35 6.74 -7.79 -9.14
CA GLU A 35 7.61 -8.02 -10.29
C GLU A 35 8.78 -8.96 -9.93
N PRO A 36 9.34 -9.71 -10.89
CA PRO A 36 10.57 -10.46 -10.67
C PRO A 36 11.69 -9.54 -10.17
N MET A 37 12.56 -10.06 -9.29
CA MET A 37 13.75 -9.37 -8.82
C MET A 37 14.99 -10.14 -9.27
N ASP A 38 15.98 -9.43 -9.80
CA ASP A 38 17.25 -10.04 -10.24
C ASP A 38 18.15 -10.40 -9.06
N SER A 39 18.05 -9.66 -7.95
CA SER A 39 18.82 -9.91 -6.73
C SER A 39 18.08 -10.87 -5.79
N PRO A 40 18.80 -11.80 -5.14
CA PRO A 40 18.22 -12.63 -4.11
C PRO A 40 17.75 -11.78 -2.92
N VAL A 41 16.64 -12.22 -2.32
CA VAL A 41 16.08 -11.62 -1.09
C VAL A 41 16.21 -12.62 0.05
N ILE A 42 17.02 -12.30 1.05
CA ILE A 42 17.16 -13.11 2.26
C ILE A 42 16.16 -12.61 3.31
N VAL A 43 15.36 -13.51 3.86
CA VAL A 43 14.33 -13.18 4.86
C VAL A 43 14.76 -13.67 6.23
N TYR A 44 14.83 -12.74 7.19
CA TYR A 44 15.11 -13.02 8.59
C TYR A 44 13.85 -12.86 9.42
N ILE A 45 13.31 -13.98 9.91
CA ILE A 45 12.22 -14.00 10.88
C ILE A 45 12.84 -14.05 12.28
N LEU A 46 12.69 -12.97 13.03
CA LEU A 46 13.38 -12.76 14.30
C LEU A 46 12.40 -12.70 15.47
N SER A 47 12.89 -13.05 16.66
CA SER A 47 12.26 -12.67 17.92
C SER A 47 12.26 -11.15 18.09
N ASP A 48 11.36 -10.62 18.92
CA ASP A 48 11.21 -9.17 19.10
C ASP A 48 12.50 -8.48 19.55
N LYS A 49 13.23 -9.10 20.49
CA LYS A 49 14.52 -8.61 20.97
C LYS A 49 15.57 -8.54 19.84
N ASN A 50 15.70 -9.60 19.04
CA ASN A 50 16.69 -9.66 17.96
C ASN A 50 16.32 -8.73 16.81
N PHE A 51 15.03 -8.55 16.56
CA PHE A 51 14.53 -7.57 15.59
C PHE A 51 14.88 -6.14 16.02
N GLU A 52 14.66 -5.77 17.28
CA GLU A 52 14.96 -4.43 17.80
C GLU A 52 16.45 -4.11 17.76
N ILE A 53 17.30 -5.09 18.10
CA ILE A 53 18.75 -4.97 17.94
C ILE A 53 19.11 -4.71 16.47
N SER A 54 18.56 -5.51 15.55
CA SER A 54 18.80 -5.40 14.11
C SER A 54 18.32 -4.07 13.52
N ALA A 55 17.18 -3.56 13.99
CA ALA A 55 16.60 -2.28 13.58
C ALA A 55 17.44 -1.11 14.12
N LYS A 56 17.84 -1.14 15.39
CA LYS A 56 18.66 -0.10 16.02
C LYS A 56 20.02 0.03 15.35
N ARG A 57 20.67 -1.09 15.01
CA ARG A 57 21.94 -1.13 14.27
C ARG A 57 21.86 -0.43 12.91
N ARG A 58 20.66 -0.31 12.35
CA ARG A 58 20.38 0.32 11.05
C ARG A 58 19.75 1.69 11.18
N GLY A 59 19.78 2.29 12.37
CA GLY A 59 19.30 3.65 12.60
C GLY A 59 17.79 3.81 12.68
N PHE A 60 17.01 2.72 12.68
CA PHE A 60 15.56 2.82 12.84
C PHE A 60 15.20 3.16 14.30
N LYS A 61 14.63 4.36 14.49
CA LYS A 61 14.21 4.88 15.82
C LYS A 61 12.72 4.70 16.14
N LYS A 62 11.91 4.26 15.16
CA LYS A 62 10.46 4.09 15.30
C LYS A 62 10.10 2.64 15.62
N ARG A 63 8.94 2.42 16.27
CA ARG A 63 8.30 1.10 16.36
C ARG A 63 7.88 0.65 14.96
N ILE A 64 8.72 -0.18 14.33
CA ILE A 64 8.48 -0.80 13.03
C ILE A 64 8.21 -2.30 13.19
N GLY A 65 7.39 -2.86 12.28
CA GLY A 65 7.02 -4.29 12.29
C GLY A 65 7.91 -5.16 11.39
N ALA A 66 8.49 -4.55 10.36
CA ALA A 66 9.45 -5.14 9.44
C ALA A 66 10.31 -4.01 8.82
N PHE A 67 11.41 -4.37 8.16
CA PHE A 67 12.15 -3.45 7.30
C PHE A 67 12.97 -4.21 6.24
N ALA A 68 13.10 -3.61 5.07
CA ALA A 68 13.99 -4.06 4.00
C ALA A 68 15.30 -3.27 3.96
N VAL A 69 16.37 -3.93 3.49
CA VAL A 69 17.71 -3.35 3.35
C VAL A 69 18.33 -3.86 2.06
N TRP A 70 18.86 -2.94 1.26
CA TRP A 70 19.72 -3.27 0.12
C TRP A 70 21.17 -3.37 0.60
N GLY A 71 21.95 -4.23 -0.04
CA GLY A 71 23.39 -4.31 0.22
C GLY A 71 24.07 -5.27 -0.74
N LYS A 72 25.32 -5.60 -0.40
CA LYS A 72 26.13 -6.58 -1.13
C LYS A 72 26.46 -7.77 -0.22
N ASP A 73 26.81 -8.91 -0.82
CA ASP A 73 27.40 -10.05 -0.11
C ASP A 73 28.93 -9.89 -0.02
N SER A 74 29.64 -10.93 0.45
CA SER A 74 31.10 -10.93 0.54
C SER A 74 31.80 -10.94 -0.82
N GLU A 75 31.11 -11.34 -1.87
CA GLU A 75 31.61 -11.41 -3.24
C GLU A 75 31.29 -10.14 -4.04
N GLY A 76 30.52 -9.21 -3.44
CA GLY A 76 30.12 -7.95 -4.08
C GLY A 76 28.80 -8.04 -4.86
N ASN A 77 28.12 -9.18 -4.85
CA ASN A 77 26.83 -9.34 -5.52
C ASN A 77 25.74 -8.63 -4.74
N SER A 78 24.83 -7.98 -5.47
CA SER A 78 23.66 -7.32 -4.88
C SER A 78 22.76 -8.34 -4.18
N VAL A 79 22.48 -8.12 -2.90
CA VAL A 79 21.58 -8.94 -2.10
C VAL A 79 20.72 -8.07 -1.20
N SER A 80 19.42 -8.27 -1.31
CA SER A 80 18.44 -7.59 -0.48
C SER A 80 18.10 -8.45 0.74
N ARG A 81 17.79 -7.81 1.86
CA ARG A 81 17.49 -8.48 3.13
C ARG A 81 16.22 -7.90 3.72
N ILE A 82 15.29 -8.76 4.12
CA ILE A 82 14.07 -8.36 4.83
C ILE A 82 14.16 -8.90 6.26
N TYR A 83 13.96 -8.03 7.23
CA TYR A 83 13.90 -8.38 8.64
C TYR A 83 12.46 -8.24 9.11
N MET A 84 11.94 -9.27 9.77
CA MET A 84 10.56 -9.32 10.23
C MET A 84 10.45 -9.85 11.64
N ARG A 85 9.46 -9.34 12.38
CA ARG A 85 8.99 -10.01 13.61
C ARG A 85 8.14 -11.21 13.21
N TYR A 86 8.26 -12.31 13.96
CA TYR A 86 7.50 -13.55 13.71
C TYR A 86 5.98 -13.36 13.62
N HIS A 87 5.42 -12.39 14.35
CA HIS A 87 3.98 -12.09 14.36
C HIS A 87 3.56 -11.00 13.35
N LYS A 88 4.48 -10.54 12.48
CA LYS A 88 4.24 -9.47 11.50
C LYS A 88 4.47 -9.92 10.05
N LEU A 89 4.33 -11.20 9.74
CA LEU A 89 4.57 -11.76 8.40
C LEU A 89 3.68 -11.14 7.31
N HIS A 90 2.51 -10.60 7.66
CA HIS A 90 1.65 -9.86 6.72
C HIS A 90 2.32 -8.61 6.11
N LEU A 91 3.42 -8.12 6.70
CA LEU A 91 4.20 -7.00 6.16
C LEU A 91 5.18 -7.43 5.06
N PHE A 92 5.31 -8.73 4.77
CA PHE A 92 6.31 -9.21 3.81
C PHE A 92 6.13 -8.58 2.44
N SER A 93 4.90 -8.55 1.93
CA SER A 93 4.56 -7.90 0.65
C SER A 93 4.83 -6.40 0.67
N HIS A 94 4.65 -5.73 1.81
CA HIS A 94 4.98 -4.32 1.98
C HIS A 94 6.49 -4.08 1.83
N GLU A 95 7.32 -4.93 2.43
CA GLU A 95 8.78 -4.83 2.34
C GLU A 95 9.32 -5.21 0.95
N ILE A 96 8.76 -6.24 0.30
CA ILE A 96 9.10 -6.57 -1.09
C ILE A 96 8.78 -5.40 -2.02
N ARG A 97 7.63 -4.75 -1.81
CA ARG A 97 7.26 -3.55 -2.57
C ARG A 97 8.25 -2.40 -2.37
N HIS A 98 8.82 -2.24 -1.18
CA HIS A 98 9.90 -1.27 -0.97
C HIS A 98 11.13 -1.63 -1.78
N LEU A 99 11.55 -2.90 -1.77
CA LEU A 99 12.70 -3.37 -2.54
C LEU A 99 12.55 -3.12 -4.05
N GLN A 100 11.35 -3.31 -4.61
CA GLN A 100 11.07 -3.07 -6.02
C GLN A 100 10.97 -1.59 -6.40
N LYS A 101 10.49 -0.75 -5.47
CA LYS A 101 10.36 0.70 -5.71
C LYS A 101 11.65 1.47 -5.48
N GLY A 102 12.50 0.97 -4.59
CA GLY A 102 13.79 1.58 -4.31
C GLY A 102 14.74 1.29 -5.45
N HIS A 103 15.02 2.31 -6.26
CA HIS A 103 16.25 2.34 -7.04
C HIS A 103 17.41 2.07 -6.08
N PHE A 104 18.38 1.24 -6.48
CA PHE A 104 19.66 1.11 -5.79
C PHE A 104 20.20 2.54 -5.56
N HIS A 105 20.05 3.06 -4.34
CA HIS A 105 20.82 4.21 -3.92
C HIS A 105 22.16 3.64 -3.51
N ASP A 106 23.02 3.45 -4.52
CA ASP A 106 24.47 3.39 -4.34
C ASP A 106 24.95 4.67 -3.63
#